data_AF-A0A947ILM9-F1
#
_entry.id   AF-A0A947ILM9-F1
#
_cell.length_a   1.000
_cell.length_b   1.000
_cell.length_c   1.000
_cell.angle_alpha   90.00
_cell.angle_beta   90.00
_cell.angle_gamma   90.00
#
_symmetry.space_group_name_H-M   'P 1'
#
loop_
_entity.id
_entity.type
_entity.pdbx_description
1 polymer ?
#
loop_
_entity_poly.entity_id
_entity_poly.type
_entity_poly.pdbx_seq_one_letter_code
_entity_poly.pdbx_strand_id
1 'polypeptide(L)'
;MTKPCKECKEPIFKGSKQFKNTKYCSANCRKIASRKKLSMEARVKKGKSLLVQVPHISYLIKECRRAETVQILSDHNLESFTKTMDFIKNKPKGDIEICHIAPAQAQGKKSIGLLHYENLFYGGSYQNRIFGNQYLSGGLKIKRSDLEKKWAVDEKMDNNSILKKVELFLGDFVKSYIDINHVRKNKKRRPIEEILKIDPRINRDFLFHQNKKYLDNLLLELSQERTFDSSSGIESKYIIYVDELTRFISYGGEKARTLRKIRTLMVAGYIALEKVKKSKTYNAMFYECYGSLIKPKYTHASLKKPKNWSEFKDFIYEVAFTALQGGNLDIKRF
;
A
#
# COMPACT_ATOMS: atom_id res chain seq x y z
N MET A 1 16.00 7.03 -48.40
CA MET A 1 15.53 6.26 -47.22
C MET A 1 16.42 6.58 -46.04
N THR A 2 15.88 7.33 -45.07
CA THR A 2 16.51 7.66 -43.79
C THR A 2 15.96 6.74 -42.70
N LYS A 3 16.70 6.60 -41.59
CA LYS A 3 16.18 5.98 -40.36
C LYS A 3 16.47 6.86 -39.16
N PRO A 4 15.60 6.92 -38.15
CA PRO A 4 15.84 7.77 -36.99
C PRO A 4 16.97 7.23 -36.12
N CYS A 5 17.82 8.12 -35.62
CA CYS A 5 18.78 7.83 -34.56
C CYS A 5 18.03 7.38 -33.30
N LYS A 6 18.48 6.29 -32.66
CA LYS A 6 17.84 5.82 -31.42
C LYS A 6 17.94 6.79 -30.25
N GLU A 7 18.93 7.69 -30.27
CA GLU A 7 19.20 8.65 -29.19
C GLU A 7 18.55 10.01 -29.44
N CYS A 8 18.95 10.72 -30.50
CA CYS A 8 18.48 12.10 -30.78
C CYS A 8 17.34 12.19 -31.79
N LYS A 9 16.84 11.05 -32.30
CA LYS A 9 15.78 10.96 -33.32
C LYS A 9 16.09 11.56 -34.70
N GLU A 10 17.20 12.29 -34.84
CA GLU A 10 17.70 12.83 -36.12
C GLU A 10 17.85 11.75 -37.22
N PRO A 11 17.62 12.11 -38.50
CA PRO A 11 17.71 11.18 -39.61
C PRO A 11 19.16 10.74 -39.86
N ILE A 12 19.36 9.43 -39.94
CA ILE A 12 20.59 8.82 -40.43
C ILE A 12 20.46 8.70 -41.95
N PHE A 13 21.36 9.36 -42.67
CA PHE A 13 21.40 9.37 -44.13
C PHE A 13 22.07 8.11 -44.70
N LYS A 14 21.59 7.67 -45.86
CA LYS A 14 22.02 6.44 -46.55
C LYS A 14 23.34 6.72 -47.28
N GLY A 15 24.48 6.24 -46.77
CA GLY A 15 25.78 6.52 -47.41
C GLY A 15 26.95 5.59 -47.08
N SER A 16 26.79 4.56 -46.24
CA SER A 16 27.89 3.61 -45.93
C SER A 16 27.44 2.16 -46.00
N LYS A 17 28.38 1.23 -46.27
CA LYS A 17 28.14 -0.23 -46.25
C LYS A 17 27.55 -0.73 -44.91
N GLN A 18 27.75 0.02 -43.83
CA GLN A 18 27.25 -0.27 -42.49
C GLN A 18 25.87 0.34 -42.19
N PHE A 19 25.24 1.07 -43.13
CA PHE A 19 23.97 1.76 -42.92
C PHE A 19 22.89 0.86 -42.34
N LYS A 20 22.80 -0.42 -42.75
CA LYS A 20 21.83 -1.37 -42.18
C LYS A 20 22.01 -1.55 -40.66
N ASN A 21 23.26 -1.58 -40.18
CA ASN A 21 23.59 -1.85 -38.78
C ASN A 21 23.74 -0.60 -37.90
N THR A 22 23.88 0.59 -38.49
CA THR A 22 24.10 1.85 -37.75
C THR A 22 22.87 2.28 -36.95
N LYS A 23 22.88 2.17 -35.62
CA LYS A 23 21.74 2.54 -34.74
C LYS A 23 21.73 4.02 -34.32
N TYR A 24 22.84 4.74 -34.53
CA TYR A 24 23.07 6.09 -34.02
C TYR A 24 23.67 6.98 -35.11
N CYS A 25 23.28 8.27 -35.18
CA CYS A 25 23.79 9.20 -36.19
C CYS A 25 25.25 9.61 -35.98
N SER A 26 25.79 9.47 -34.76
CA SER A 26 27.17 9.85 -34.44
C SER A 26 27.80 8.97 -33.37
N ALA A 27 29.13 9.00 -33.29
CA ALA A 27 29.88 8.38 -32.20
C ALA A 27 29.47 8.96 -30.84
N ASN A 28 29.11 10.24 -30.77
CA ASN A 28 28.61 10.89 -29.57
C ASN A 28 27.26 10.29 -29.12
N CYS A 29 26.28 10.18 -30.03
CA CYS A 29 24.99 9.54 -29.73
C CYS A 29 25.14 8.09 -29.25
N ARG A 30 26.08 7.33 -29.85
CA ARG A 30 26.43 5.98 -29.39
C ARG A 30 27.02 5.98 -27.98
N LYS A 31 27.95 6.91 -27.66
CA LYS A 31 28.55 7.05 -26.33
C LYS A 31 27.51 7.45 -25.29
N ILE A 32 26.61 8.39 -25.61
CA ILE A 32 25.52 8.82 -24.72
C ILE A 32 24.58 7.64 -24.42
N ALA A 33 24.12 6.92 -25.44
CA ALA A 33 23.26 5.75 -25.25
C ALA A 33 23.93 4.65 -24.41
N SER A 34 25.23 4.40 -24.64
CA SER A 34 26.01 3.45 -23.84
C SER A 34 26.14 3.89 -22.37
N ARG A 35 26.43 5.17 -22.12
CA ARG A 35 26.51 5.74 -20.76
C ARG A 35 25.15 5.68 -20.05
N LYS A 36 24.05 5.99 -20.76
CA LYS A 36 22.68 5.85 -20.24
C LYS A 36 22.37 4.40 -19.84
N LYS A 37 22.73 3.44 -20.69
CA LYS A 37 22.58 2.00 -20.40
C LYS A 37 23.38 1.58 -19.16
N LEU A 38 24.67 1.93 -19.09
CA LEU A 38 25.53 1.61 -17.94
C LEU A 38 25.02 2.27 -16.65
N SER A 39 24.55 3.51 -16.73
CA SER A 39 23.95 4.23 -15.59
C SER A 39 22.66 3.55 -15.10
N MET A 40 21.82 3.09 -16.03
CA MET A 40 20.59 2.35 -15.72
C MET A 40 20.91 0.99 -15.08
N GLU A 41 21.87 0.23 -15.63
CA GLU A 41 22.31 -1.05 -15.07
C GLU A 41 22.92 -0.88 -13.67
N ALA A 42 23.77 0.14 -13.47
CA ALA A 42 24.32 0.47 -12.17
C ALA A 42 23.21 0.88 -11.17
N ARG A 43 22.19 1.63 -11.62
CA ARG A 43 21.03 2.01 -10.81
C ARG A 43 20.22 0.79 -10.40
N VAL A 44 19.89 -0.11 -11.33
CA VAL A 44 19.16 -1.35 -11.02
C VAL A 44 19.96 -2.20 -10.04
N LYS A 45 21.27 -2.40 -10.27
CA LYS A 45 22.14 -3.18 -9.36
C LYS A 45 22.15 -2.58 -7.95
N LYS A 46 22.29 -1.26 -7.84
CA LYS A 46 22.24 -0.55 -6.56
C LYS A 46 20.84 -0.62 -5.93
N GLY A 47 19.78 -0.41 -6.70
CA GLY A 47 18.39 -0.49 -6.26
C GLY A 47 18.07 -1.86 -5.66
N LYS A 48 18.46 -2.94 -6.36
CA LYS A 48 18.31 -4.32 -5.87
C LYS A 48 18.97 -4.54 -4.51
N SER A 49 20.20 -4.06 -4.32
CA SER A 49 20.89 -4.17 -3.02
C SER A 49 20.20 -3.42 -1.88
N LEU A 50 19.33 -2.47 -2.20
CA LEU A 50 18.60 -1.65 -1.24
C LEU A 50 17.13 -2.08 -1.06
N LEU A 51 16.57 -2.91 -1.96
CA LEU A 51 15.16 -3.28 -1.95
C LEU A 51 14.72 -3.89 -0.62
N VAL A 52 15.52 -4.77 -0.03
CA VAL A 52 15.23 -5.39 1.28
C VAL A 52 15.09 -4.35 2.41
N GLN A 53 15.69 -3.16 2.24
CA GLN A 53 15.64 -2.07 3.21
C GLN A 53 14.46 -1.11 2.98
N VAL A 54 13.67 -1.34 1.93
CA VAL A 54 12.49 -0.52 1.61
C VAL A 54 11.29 -1.07 2.37
N PRO A 55 10.57 -0.26 3.19
CA PRO A 55 9.53 -0.78 4.08
C PRO A 55 8.41 -1.58 3.40
N HIS A 56 7.89 -1.11 2.27
CA HIS A 56 6.83 -1.82 1.54
C HIS A 56 7.32 -3.12 0.87
N ILE A 57 8.62 -3.20 0.53
CA ILE A 57 9.23 -4.44 0.04
C ILE A 57 9.46 -5.43 1.19
N SER A 58 9.88 -4.92 2.36
CA SER A 58 9.96 -5.75 3.57
C SER A 58 8.59 -6.34 3.94
N TYR A 59 7.52 -5.55 3.81
CA TYR A 59 6.15 -6.04 3.96
C TYR A 59 5.81 -7.13 2.94
N LEU A 60 6.11 -6.93 1.65
CA LEU A 60 5.93 -7.97 0.62
C LEU A 60 6.66 -9.26 0.97
N ILE A 61 7.91 -9.18 1.44
CA ILE A 61 8.70 -10.35 1.84
C ILE A 61 8.05 -11.06 3.03
N LYS A 62 7.56 -10.30 4.01
CA LYS A 62 6.83 -10.85 5.17
C LYS A 62 5.55 -11.57 4.74
N GLU A 63 4.79 -11.00 3.82
CA GLU A 63 3.58 -11.65 3.31
C GLU A 63 3.89 -12.90 2.48
N CYS A 64 4.96 -12.90 1.68
CA CYS A 64 5.42 -14.11 0.98
C CYS A 64 5.83 -15.22 1.96
N ARG A 65 6.48 -14.85 3.07
CA ARG A 65 6.83 -15.80 4.14
C ARG A 65 5.59 -16.32 4.85
N ARG A 66 4.65 -15.44 5.22
CA ARG A 66 3.38 -15.79 5.88
C ARG A 66 2.52 -16.72 5.03
N ALA A 67 2.53 -16.53 3.71
CA ALA A 67 1.80 -17.38 2.78
C ALA A 67 2.57 -18.64 2.34
N GLU A 68 3.83 -18.78 2.74
CA GLU A 68 4.73 -19.89 2.38
C GLU A 68 4.98 -20.02 0.86
N THR A 69 4.73 -18.96 0.08
CA THR A 69 4.94 -18.95 -1.37
C THR A 69 5.02 -17.53 -1.94
N VAL A 70 5.80 -17.34 -3.01
CA VAL A 70 5.80 -16.08 -3.78
C VAL A 70 4.63 -15.97 -4.77
N GLN A 71 3.88 -17.06 -5.00
CA GLN A 71 2.72 -17.07 -5.89
C GLN A 71 1.53 -16.23 -5.38
N ILE A 72 1.60 -15.66 -4.17
CA ILE A 72 0.65 -14.61 -3.76
C ILE A 72 0.74 -13.35 -4.64
N LEU A 73 1.80 -13.22 -5.45
CA LEU A 73 1.99 -12.14 -6.41
C LEU A 73 1.44 -12.47 -7.81
N SER A 74 0.66 -13.56 -7.93
CA SER A 74 -0.02 -13.91 -9.18
C SER A 74 -1.00 -12.82 -9.61
N ASP A 75 -1.39 -12.83 -10.89
CA ASP A 75 -2.32 -11.88 -11.51
C ASP A 75 -1.85 -10.41 -11.52
N HIS A 76 -0.56 -10.18 -11.27
CA HIS A 76 0.04 -8.87 -11.47
C HIS A 76 0.46 -8.62 -12.92
N ASN A 77 0.26 -7.37 -13.32
CA ASN A 77 1.02 -6.68 -14.36
C ASN A 77 1.84 -5.55 -13.70
N LEU A 78 2.67 -4.84 -14.47
CA LEU A 78 3.50 -3.76 -13.92
C LEU A 78 2.68 -2.66 -13.21
N GLU A 79 1.52 -2.31 -13.76
CA GLU A 79 0.65 -1.27 -13.21
C GLU A 79 0.04 -1.67 -11.86
N SER A 80 -0.59 -2.84 -11.80
CA SER A 80 -1.20 -3.39 -10.58
C SER A 80 -0.17 -3.69 -9.50
N PHE A 81 1.03 -4.16 -9.87
CA PHE A 81 2.12 -4.34 -8.93
C PHE A 81 2.56 -3.00 -8.34
N THR A 82 2.73 -1.98 -9.18
CA THR A 82 3.09 -0.62 -8.74
C THR A 82 2.02 -0.04 -7.82
N LYS A 83 0.73 -0.14 -8.19
CA LYS A 83 -0.41 0.27 -7.36
C LYS A 83 -0.41 -0.46 -6.00
N THR A 84 -0.08 -1.74 -5.97
CA THR A 84 0.00 -2.52 -4.73
C THR A 84 1.15 -2.06 -3.84
N MET A 85 2.33 -1.81 -4.43
CA MET A 85 3.47 -1.28 -3.66
C MET A 85 3.20 0.13 -3.15
N ASP A 86 2.56 0.99 -3.95
CA ASP A 86 2.16 2.33 -3.52
C ASP A 86 1.08 2.29 -2.44
N PHE A 87 0.12 1.37 -2.53
CA PHE A 87 -0.83 1.12 -1.45
C PHE A 87 -0.08 0.78 -0.16
N ILE A 88 0.76 -0.24 -0.14
CA ILE A 88 1.51 -0.62 1.08
C ILE A 88 2.38 0.54 1.60
N LYS A 89 3.02 1.29 0.70
CA LYS A 89 3.88 2.44 1.02
C LYS A 89 3.11 3.59 1.65
N ASN A 90 1.89 3.85 1.19
CA ASN A 90 1.08 5.01 1.58
C ASN A 90 0.08 4.67 2.70
N LYS A 91 0.33 3.62 3.47
CA LYS A 91 -0.48 3.26 4.64
C LYS A 91 -0.73 4.49 5.53
N PRO A 92 -1.99 4.86 5.80
CA PRO A 92 -2.34 5.95 6.71
C PRO A 92 -1.75 5.76 8.11
N LYS A 93 -1.52 6.89 8.78
CA LYS A 93 -1.13 6.90 10.20
C LYS A 93 -2.34 6.63 11.09
N GLY A 94 -2.07 6.20 12.33
CA GLY A 94 -3.09 5.98 13.35
C GLY A 94 -3.40 4.50 13.55
N ASP A 95 -4.55 4.23 14.17
CA ASP A 95 -5.03 2.89 14.52
C ASP A 95 -5.65 2.16 13.31
N ILE A 96 -4.83 1.97 12.29
CA ILE A 96 -5.19 1.42 10.98
C ILE A 96 -4.17 0.36 10.58
N GLU A 97 -4.63 -0.71 9.92
CA GLU A 97 -3.84 -1.81 9.41
C GLU A 97 -4.21 -2.13 7.95
N ILE A 98 -3.26 -2.73 7.23
CA ILE A 98 -3.52 -3.30 5.90
C ILE A 98 -4.24 -4.62 6.11
N CYS A 99 -5.49 -4.67 5.69
CA CYS A 99 -6.39 -5.79 5.84
C CYS A 99 -6.51 -6.53 4.51
N HIS A 100 -6.62 -7.85 4.56
CA HIS A 100 -6.89 -8.68 3.40
C HIS A 100 -8.37 -9.05 3.35
N ILE A 101 -8.98 -9.06 2.16
CA ILE A 101 -10.34 -9.58 1.95
C ILE A 101 -10.29 -11.10 1.95
N ALA A 102 -9.55 -11.69 1.01
CA ALA A 102 -9.14 -13.08 1.08
C ALA A 102 -7.81 -13.14 1.85
N PRO A 103 -7.74 -13.84 3.01
CA PRO A 103 -6.56 -13.81 3.86
C PRO A 103 -5.35 -14.50 3.23
N ALA A 104 -4.16 -13.91 3.39
CA ALA A 104 -2.89 -14.50 2.93
C ALA A 104 -2.59 -15.88 3.54
N GLN A 105 -3.07 -16.10 4.77
CA GLN A 105 -2.97 -17.38 5.44
C GLN A 105 -4.30 -17.71 6.11
N ALA A 106 -4.88 -18.83 5.73
CA ALA A 106 -5.99 -19.41 6.45
C ALA A 106 -5.76 -20.89 6.68
N GLN A 107 -5.56 -21.26 7.95
CA GLN A 107 -5.46 -22.65 8.37
C GLN A 107 -6.70 -23.42 7.89
N GLY A 108 -6.48 -24.58 7.28
CA GLY A 108 -7.54 -25.46 6.76
C GLY A 108 -8.26 -24.97 5.49
N LYS A 109 -7.95 -23.79 4.93
CA LYS A 109 -8.61 -23.32 3.70
C LYS A 109 -7.88 -23.81 2.43
N LYS A 110 -8.67 -24.16 1.41
CA LYS A 110 -8.22 -24.66 0.11
C LYS A 110 -7.55 -23.60 -0.78
N SER A 111 -7.48 -22.35 -0.33
CA SER A 111 -6.94 -21.22 -1.08
C SER A 111 -6.19 -20.24 -0.18
N ILE A 112 -5.29 -19.47 -0.77
CA ILE A 112 -4.57 -18.36 -0.15
C ILE A 112 -4.90 -17.06 -0.89
N GLY A 113 -5.04 -15.96 -0.15
CA GLY A 113 -5.27 -14.64 -0.72
C GLY A 113 -4.03 -14.10 -1.46
N LEU A 114 -4.26 -13.37 -2.55
CA LEU A 114 -3.19 -12.70 -3.29
C LEU A 114 -2.84 -11.37 -2.65
N LEU A 115 -1.55 -11.00 -2.70
CA LEU A 115 -1.06 -9.69 -2.30
C LEU A 115 -1.28 -8.71 -3.46
N HIS A 116 -2.52 -8.26 -3.62
CA HIS A 116 -2.94 -7.39 -4.72
C HIS A 116 -3.78 -6.24 -4.18
N TYR A 117 -3.63 -5.01 -4.69
CA TYR A 117 -4.34 -3.83 -4.17
C TYR A 117 -5.88 -3.97 -4.13
N GLU A 118 -6.45 -4.80 -5.00
CA GLU A 118 -7.89 -5.12 -5.01
C GLU A 118 -8.31 -6.15 -3.94
N ASN A 119 -7.36 -6.88 -3.36
CA ASN A 119 -7.56 -7.78 -2.25
C ASN A 119 -7.16 -7.17 -0.89
N LEU A 120 -6.59 -5.96 -0.90
CA LEU A 120 -6.19 -5.22 0.28
C LEU A 120 -7.15 -4.06 0.55
N PHE A 121 -7.28 -3.63 1.80
CA PHE A 121 -7.93 -2.38 2.18
C PHE A 121 -7.37 -1.87 3.52
N TYR A 122 -7.58 -0.60 3.83
CA TYR A 122 -7.24 -0.07 5.14
C TYR A 122 -8.40 -0.24 6.11
N GLY A 123 -8.18 -0.99 7.18
CA GLY A 123 -9.17 -1.23 8.24
C GLY A 123 -8.63 -0.82 9.60
N GLY A 124 -9.52 -0.61 10.58
CA GLY A 124 -9.10 -0.34 11.95
C GLY A 124 -8.39 -1.53 12.58
N SER A 125 -7.31 -1.31 13.32
CA SER A 125 -6.53 -2.40 13.92
C SER A 125 -7.38 -3.25 14.87
N TYR A 126 -8.28 -2.63 15.63
CA TYR A 126 -9.23 -3.33 16.51
C TYR A 126 -10.10 -4.34 15.74
N GLN A 127 -10.76 -3.87 14.66
CA GLN A 127 -11.60 -4.71 13.82
C GLN A 127 -10.78 -5.83 13.16
N ASN A 128 -9.58 -5.51 12.67
CA ASN A 128 -8.69 -6.49 12.04
C ASN A 128 -8.24 -7.59 13.01
N ARG A 129 -7.91 -7.24 14.26
CA ARG A 129 -7.51 -8.19 15.30
C ARG A 129 -8.65 -9.12 15.70
N ILE A 130 -9.87 -8.59 15.85
CA ILE A 130 -11.06 -9.39 16.17
C ILE A 130 -11.40 -10.34 15.02
N PHE A 131 -11.33 -9.84 13.78
CA PHE A 131 -11.64 -10.65 12.60
C PHE A 131 -10.60 -11.74 12.35
N GLY A 132 -9.31 -11.45 12.60
CA GLY A 132 -8.23 -12.42 12.47
C GLY A 132 -8.10 -12.99 11.06
N ASN A 133 -7.99 -14.32 10.95
CA ASN A 133 -7.87 -15.04 9.66
C ASN A 133 -9.22 -15.54 9.13
N GLN A 134 -10.33 -14.96 9.58
CA GLN A 134 -11.65 -15.28 9.05
C GLN A 134 -11.75 -14.89 7.57
N TYR A 135 -12.72 -15.47 6.86
CA TYR A 135 -12.99 -15.15 5.46
C TYR A 135 -14.49 -15.24 5.24
N LEU A 136 -15.08 -14.15 4.78
CA LEU A 136 -16.50 -14.12 4.45
C LEU A 136 -16.70 -14.46 2.98
N SER A 137 -16.30 -13.57 2.06
CA SER A 137 -16.33 -13.85 0.62
C SER A 137 -15.56 -12.81 -0.19
N GLY A 138 -15.37 -13.06 -1.49
CA GLY A 138 -14.69 -12.12 -2.39
C GLY A 138 -13.17 -12.15 -2.26
N GLY A 139 -12.49 -11.11 -2.74
CA GLY A 139 -11.04 -11.01 -2.74
C GLY A 139 -10.35 -11.93 -3.77
N LEU A 140 -9.15 -11.52 -4.17
CA LEU A 140 -8.32 -12.29 -5.10
C LEU A 140 -7.57 -13.40 -4.34
N LYS A 141 -7.58 -14.61 -4.89
CA LYS A 141 -7.04 -15.80 -4.24
C LYS A 141 -6.62 -16.86 -5.25
N ILE A 142 -5.66 -17.69 -4.88
CA ILE A 142 -5.21 -18.87 -5.63
C ILE A 142 -5.45 -20.14 -4.82
N LYS A 143 -5.80 -21.24 -5.47
CA LYS A 143 -5.99 -22.52 -4.78
C LYS A 143 -4.63 -23.09 -4.37
N ARG A 144 -4.58 -23.75 -3.22
CA ARG A 144 -3.36 -24.43 -2.75
C ARG A 144 -2.92 -25.56 -3.69
N SER A 145 -3.86 -26.20 -4.38
CA SER A 145 -3.58 -27.22 -5.41
C SER A 145 -2.80 -26.68 -6.59
N ASP A 146 -2.89 -25.38 -6.85
CA ASP A 146 -2.31 -24.74 -8.03
C ASP A 146 -0.93 -24.13 -7.69
N LEU A 147 -0.46 -24.31 -6.44
CA LEU A 147 0.85 -23.85 -5.99
C LEU A 147 1.94 -24.81 -6.45
N GLU A 148 2.98 -24.25 -7.04
CA GLU A 148 4.15 -24.99 -7.49
C GLU A 148 5.24 -24.98 -6.41
N LYS A 149 5.79 -26.15 -6.10
CA LYS A 149 6.85 -26.32 -5.09
C LYS A 149 8.08 -25.43 -5.35
N LYS A 150 8.41 -25.13 -6.62
CA LYS A 150 9.54 -24.27 -6.98
C LYS A 150 9.39 -22.84 -6.42
N TRP A 151 8.16 -22.37 -6.22
CA TRP A 151 7.84 -21.05 -5.69
C TRP A 151 7.57 -21.00 -4.19
N ALA A 152 7.64 -22.16 -3.51
CA ALA A 152 7.49 -22.23 -2.06
C ALA A 152 8.55 -21.40 -1.33
N VAL A 153 8.16 -20.84 -0.19
CA VAL A 153 9.03 -20.06 0.71
C VAL A 153 9.10 -20.80 2.05
N ASP A 154 10.31 -21.11 2.48
CA ASP A 154 10.58 -21.71 3.78
C ASP A 154 10.71 -20.63 4.86
N GLU A 155 10.28 -20.94 6.08
CA GLU A 155 10.45 -20.08 7.26
C GLU A 155 11.92 -19.73 7.53
N LYS A 156 12.86 -20.61 7.18
CA LYS A 156 14.31 -20.42 7.36
C LYS A 156 14.99 -19.64 6.24
N MET A 157 14.30 -19.38 5.12
CA MET A 157 14.89 -18.61 4.02
C MET A 157 15.19 -17.17 4.46
N ASP A 158 16.37 -16.66 4.10
CA ASP A 158 16.70 -15.25 4.34
C ASP A 158 15.94 -14.31 3.39
N ASN A 159 15.80 -13.04 3.78
CA ASN A 159 15.03 -12.05 3.02
C ASN A 159 15.58 -11.82 1.60
N ASN A 160 16.89 -11.94 1.35
CA ASN A 160 17.44 -11.79 0.01
C ASN A 160 17.08 -12.98 -0.87
N SER A 161 17.06 -14.19 -0.32
CA SER A 161 16.64 -15.39 -1.05
C SER A 161 15.17 -15.34 -1.45
N ILE A 162 14.29 -14.86 -0.55
CA ILE A 162 12.87 -14.61 -0.90
C ILE A 162 12.78 -13.55 -2.00
N LEU A 163 13.50 -12.43 -1.87
CA LEU A 163 13.47 -11.37 -2.87
C LEU A 163 13.97 -11.86 -4.24
N LYS A 164 14.99 -12.71 -4.30
CA LYS A 164 15.44 -13.34 -5.55
C LYS A 164 14.34 -14.20 -6.17
N LYS A 165 13.59 -14.98 -5.37
CA LYS A 165 12.43 -15.73 -5.88
C LYS A 165 11.35 -14.80 -6.42
N VAL A 166 11.07 -13.69 -5.73
CA VAL A 166 10.13 -12.66 -6.21
C VAL A 166 10.60 -12.06 -7.54
N GLU A 167 11.88 -11.74 -7.69
CA GLU A 167 12.44 -11.25 -8.95
C GLU A 167 12.30 -12.28 -10.09
N LEU A 168 12.55 -13.55 -9.80
CA LEU A 168 12.37 -14.63 -10.80
C LEU A 168 10.90 -14.82 -11.18
N PHE A 169 9.99 -14.72 -10.22
CA PHE A 169 8.56 -14.89 -10.44
C PHE A 169 7.94 -13.74 -11.24
N LEU A 170 8.27 -12.50 -10.89
CA LEU A 170 7.74 -11.29 -11.52
C LEU A 170 8.53 -10.84 -12.77
N GLY A 171 9.69 -11.43 -13.03
CA GLY A 171 10.55 -11.09 -14.15
C GLY A 171 10.95 -9.60 -14.17
N ASP A 172 10.65 -8.93 -15.28
CA ASP A 172 11.05 -7.53 -15.52
C ASP A 172 10.28 -6.49 -14.69
N PHE A 173 9.24 -6.88 -13.94
CA PHE A 173 8.45 -5.91 -13.17
C PHE A 173 9.27 -5.27 -12.05
N VAL A 174 10.11 -6.02 -11.34
CA VAL A 174 10.93 -5.48 -10.25
C VAL A 174 11.94 -4.46 -10.79
N LYS A 175 12.54 -4.75 -11.95
CA LYS A 175 13.46 -3.84 -12.63
C LYS A 175 12.74 -2.56 -13.06
N SER A 176 11.61 -2.71 -13.74
CA SER A 176 10.77 -1.59 -14.18
C SER A 176 10.29 -0.73 -13.01
N TYR A 177 9.92 -1.37 -11.89
CA TYR A 177 9.52 -0.70 -10.66
C TYR A 177 10.66 0.15 -10.08
N ILE A 178 11.89 -0.38 -10.01
CA ILE A 178 13.07 0.37 -9.55
C ILE A 178 13.32 1.60 -10.44
N ASP A 179 13.19 1.43 -11.76
CA ASP A 179 13.44 2.49 -12.73
C ASP A 179 12.40 3.61 -12.62
N ILE A 180 11.11 3.27 -12.51
CA ILE A 180 10.00 4.23 -12.37
C ILE A 180 10.06 4.95 -11.02
N ASN A 181 10.22 4.21 -9.92
CA ASN A 181 10.10 4.76 -8.57
C ASN A 181 11.41 5.35 -8.03
N HIS A 182 12.49 5.28 -8.81
CA HIS A 182 13.81 5.76 -8.45
C HIS A 182 14.19 5.39 -7.02
N VAL A 183 14.28 4.08 -6.72
CA VAL A 183 14.60 3.57 -5.37
C VAL A 183 15.92 4.19 -4.89
N ARG A 184 15.82 5.22 -4.04
CA ARG A 184 16.94 5.97 -3.45
C ARG A 184 17.30 5.38 -2.09
N LYS A 185 18.55 5.57 -1.65
CA LYS A 185 18.99 5.25 -0.28
C LYS A 185 17.99 5.87 0.71
N ASN A 186 17.49 5.04 1.64
CA ASN A 186 16.56 5.48 2.66
C ASN A 186 17.19 6.61 3.48
N LYS A 187 16.68 7.84 3.34
CA LYS A 187 17.18 9.03 4.07
C LYS A 187 17.05 8.88 5.59
N LYS A 188 16.30 7.88 6.07
CA LYS A 188 16.12 7.53 7.49
C LYS A 188 17.28 6.71 8.07
N ARG A 189 18.12 6.08 7.23
CA ARG A 189 19.16 5.17 7.72
C ARG A 189 20.18 5.86 8.62
N ARG A 190 20.66 7.04 8.21
CA ARG A 190 21.57 7.86 9.02
C ARG A 190 20.94 8.27 10.36
N PRO A 191 19.71 8.83 10.39
CA PRO A 191 19.00 9.08 11.64
C PRO A 191 18.85 7.85 12.54
N ILE A 192 18.49 6.69 11.99
CA ILE A 192 18.32 5.44 12.75
C ILE A 192 19.66 4.96 13.33
N GLU A 193 20.75 5.02 12.56
CA GLU A 193 22.08 4.66 13.04
C GLU A 193 22.60 5.63 14.11
N GLU A 194 22.27 6.92 14.02
CA GLU A 194 22.59 7.92 15.05
C GLU A 194 21.75 7.71 16.32
N ILE A 195 20.44 7.43 16.20
CA ILE A 195 19.56 7.08 17.34
C ILE A 195 20.05 5.83 18.06
N LEU A 196 20.40 4.76 17.34
CA LEU A 196 20.88 3.50 17.94
C LEU A 196 22.28 3.62 18.57
N LYS A 197 23.08 4.62 18.18
CA LYS A 197 24.34 4.95 18.88
C LYS A 197 24.08 5.65 20.20
N ILE A 198 23.03 6.48 20.27
CA ILE A 198 22.66 7.24 21.47
C ILE A 198 21.88 6.36 22.46
N ASP A 199 20.90 5.56 21.97
CA ASP A 199 20.18 4.56 22.77
C ASP A 199 20.10 3.20 22.05
N PRO A 200 21.03 2.27 22.34
CA PRO A 200 21.08 0.95 21.72
C PRO A 200 19.89 0.03 22.05
N ARG A 201 19.07 0.38 23.05
CA ARG A 201 17.94 -0.44 23.53
C ARG A 201 16.71 -0.33 22.65
N ILE A 202 16.62 0.72 21.83
CA ILE A 202 15.46 0.94 20.95
C ILE A 202 15.44 -0.12 19.85
N ASN A 203 14.28 -0.74 19.65
CA ASN A 203 14.11 -1.76 18.62
C ASN A 203 14.35 -1.16 17.23
N ARG A 204 15.34 -1.70 16.51
CA ARG A 204 15.71 -1.25 15.16
C ARG A 204 14.55 -1.34 14.18
N ASP A 205 13.77 -2.41 14.22
CA ASP A 205 12.62 -2.58 13.33
C ASP A 205 11.56 -1.51 13.61
N PHE A 206 11.28 -1.22 14.89
CA PHE A 206 10.38 -0.12 15.26
C PHE A 206 10.79 1.20 14.58
N LEU A 207 12.08 1.57 14.63
CA LEU A 207 12.59 2.80 14.02
C LEU A 207 12.42 2.84 12.49
N PHE A 208 12.57 1.71 11.81
CA PHE A 208 12.34 1.63 10.36
C PHE A 208 10.86 1.88 9.97
N HIS A 209 9.92 1.61 10.87
CA HIS A 209 8.49 1.87 10.66
C HIS A 209 8.09 3.32 10.94
N GLN A 210 8.99 4.13 11.53
CA GLN A 210 8.70 5.53 11.83
C GLN A 210 8.96 6.46 10.65
N ASN A 211 8.24 7.57 10.59
CA ASN A 211 8.42 8.57 9.52
C ASN A 211 9.69 9.41 9.76
N LYS A 212 10.17 10.11 8.72
CA LYS A 212 11.44 10.86 8.83
C LYS A 212 11.35 11.96 9.89
N LYS A 213 10.22 12.67 9.97
CA LYS A 213 9.97 13.71 10.99
C LYS A 213 10.03 13.12 12.41
N TYR A 214 9.46 11.94 12.63
CA TYR A 214 9.57 11.25 13.93
C TYR A 214 11.03 10.92 14.26
N LEU A 215 11.79 10.42 13.29
CA LEU A 215 13.20 10.10 13.53
C LEU A 215 14.02 11.36 13.77
N ASP A 216 13.79 12.43 13.00
CA ASP A 216 14.45 13.72 13.16
C ASP A 216 14.09 14.34 14.54
N ASN A 217 12.81 14.24 14.96
CA ASN A 217 12.33 14.67 16.28
C ASN A 217 12.92 13.82 17.42
N LEU A 218 12.93 12.50 17.28
CA LEU A 218 13.49 11.59 18.29
C LEU A 218 15.01 11.82 18.44
N LEU A 219 15.71 12.10 17.35
CA LEU A 219 17.12 12.50 17.38
C LEU A 219 17.29 13.83 18.12
N LEU A 220 16.40 14.79 17.89
CA LEU A 220 16.39 16.07 18.61
C LEU A 220 16.12 15.88 20.11
N GLU A 221 15.10 15.08 20.46
CA GLU A 221 14.69 14.72 21.83
C GLU A 221 15.80 13.99 22.60
N LEU A 222 16.51 13.10 21.92
CA LEU A 222 17.67 12.38 22.49
C LEU A 222 18.91 13.28 22.60
N SER A 223 18.95 14.42 21.89
CA SER A 223 20.10 15.32 21.85
C SER A 223 20.03 16.44 22.90
N GLN A 224 18.88 17.11 23.12
CA GLN A 224 18.69 18.13 24.17
C GLN A 224 17.20 18.27 24.58
N GLU A 225 16.98 18.80 25.78
CA GLU A 225 15.73 18.85 26.55
C GLU A 225 14.43 19.21 25.78
N ARG A 226 13.35 18.54 26.23
CA ARG A 226 12.02 18.43 25.62
C ARG A 226 11.37 19.76 25.21
N THR A 227 10.76 19.74 24.03
CA THR A 227 9.50 20.43 23.74
C THR A 227 8.50 19.45 23.12
N PHE A 228 7.33 19.34 23.74
CA PHE A 228 6.18 18.61 23.23
C PHE A 228 5.48 19.46 22.18
N ASP A 229 5.33 18.95 20.96
CA ASP A 229 4.36 19.44 19.97
C ASP A 229 4.31 18.47 18.78
N SER A 230 3.27 18.25 18.00
CA SER A 230 1.86 18.67 17.92
C SER A 230 1.19 17.60 17.06
N SER A 231 -0.02 17.19 17.42
CA SER A 231 -0.88 16.29 16.64
C SER A 231 -1.14 16.86 15.25
N SER A 232 -0.39 16.39 14.24
CA SER A 232 -0.58 16.73 12.84
C SER A 232 -0.84 15.47 12.02
N GLY A 233 -2.13 15.24 11.71
CA GLY A 233 -2.60 14.31 10.69
C GLY A 233 -2.86 12.88 11.17
N ILE A 234 -3.72 12.69 12.18
CA ILE A 234 -4.46 11.42 12.26
C ILE A 234 -5.64 11.60 11.30
N GLU A 235 -5.50 11.10 10.08
CA GLU A 235 -6.67 10.89 9.21
C GLU A 235 -7.71 10.13 10.05
N SER A 236 -8.91 10.69 10.15
CA SER A 236 -9.97 10.07 10.93
C SER A 236 -10.22 8.67 10.34
N LYS A 237 -10.24 7.63 11.17
CA LYS A 237 -10.61 6.25 10.76
C LYS A 237 -11.90 6.23 9.91
N TYR A 238 -12.76 7.22 10.15
CA TYR A 238 -13.97 7.49 9.38
C TYR A 238 -13.72 7.83 7.90
N ILE A 239 -12.78 8.74 7.63
CA ILE A 239 -12.36 9.14 6.28
C ILE A 239 -11.81 7.93 5.54
N ILE A 240 -10.94 7.16 6.19
CA ILE A 240 -10.31 5.97 5.63
C ILE A 240 -11.38 4.95 5.19
N TYR A 241 -12.37 4.64 6.02
CA TYR A 241 -13.45 3.73 5.59
C TYR A 241 -14.30 4.31 4.45
N VAL A 242 -14.54 5.62 4.40
CA VAL A 242 -15.28 6.24 3.28
C VAL A 242 -14.46 6.18 1.98
N ASP A 243 -13.15 6.36 2.05
CA ASP A 243 -12.24 6.22 0.92
C ASP A 243 -12.16 4.78 0.43
N GLU A 244 -12.00 3.82 1.34
CA GLU A 244 -11.98 2.40 0.99
C GLU A 244 -13.31 1.99 0.35
N LEU A 245 -14.45 2.37 0.93
CA LEU A 245 -15.75 2.11 0.31
C LEU A 245 -15.85 2.74 -1.08
N THR A 246 -15.38 3.98 -1.25
CA THR A 246 -15.38 4.68 -2.55
C THR A 246 -14.50 3.96 -3.57
N ARG A 247 -13.33 3.48 -3.16
CA ARG A 247 -12.40 2.72 -3.97
C ARG A 247 -13.00 1.39 -4.42
N PHE A 248 -13.63 0.63 -3.53
CA PHE A 248 -14.30 -0.62 -3.92
C PHE A 248 -15.56 -0.40 -4.76
N ILE A 249 -16.27 0.72 -4.58
CA ILE A 249 -17.40 1.10 -5.44
C ILE A 249 -16.92 1.38 -6.87
N SER A 250 -15.73 1.98 -7.06
CA SER A 250 -15.20 2.30 -8.40
C SER A 250 -14.76 1.06 -9.17
N TYR A 251 -14.44 -0.05 -8.49
CA TYR A 251 -14.22 -1.35 -9.13
C TYR A 251 -15.50 -1.97 -9.69
N GLY A 252 -16.68 -1.53 -9.25
CA GLY A 252 -17.96 -2.03 -9.71
C GLY A 252 -18.33 -3.40 -9.11
N GLY A 253 -19.04 -4.21 -9.89
CA GLY A 253 -19.52 -5.53 -9.49
C GLY A 253 -20.80 -5.53 -8.64
N GLU A 254 -21.26 -6.73 -8.28
CA GLU A 254 -22.56 -6.96 -7.63
C GLU A 254 -22.70 -6.23 -6.28
N LYS A 255 -21.59 -6.08 -5.54
CA LYS A 255 -21.59 -5.45 -4.21
C LYS A 255 -21.56 -3.93 -4.24
N ALA A 256 -21.30 -3.30 -5.39
CA ALA A 256 -21.18 -1.84 -5.47
C ALA A 256 -22.43 -1.11 -4.95
N ARG A 257 -23.64 -1.65 -5.20
CA ARG A 257 -24.89 -1.07 -4.69
C ARG A 257 -24.96 -1.08 -3.17
N THR A 258 -24.55 -2.19 -2.55
CA THR A 258 -24.51 -2.36 -1.09
C THR A 258 -23.46 -1.44 -0.48
N LEU A 259 -22.25 -1.39 -1.04
CA LEU A 259 -21.18 -0.51 -0.57
C LEU A 259 -21.57 0.98 -0.66
N ARG A 260 -22.29 1.40 -1.72
CA ARG A 260 -22.82 2.78 -1.82
C ARG A 260 -23.80 3.12 -0.70
N LYS A 261 -24.66 2.16 -0.30
CA LYS A 261 -25.57 2.35 0.84
C LYS A 261 -24.78 2.51 2.13
N ILE A 262 -23.80 1.65 2.37
CA ILE A 262 -22.95 1.70 3.57
C ILE A 262 -22.14 2.99 3.60
N ARG A 263 -21.57 3.44 2.47
CA ARG A 263 -20.91 4.74 2.37
C ARG A 263 -21.84 5.90 2.71
N THR A 264 -23.08 5.84 2.23
CA THR A 264 -24.09 6.86 2.58
C THR A 264 -24.37 6.87 4.08
N LEU A 265 -24.48 5.69 4.69
CA LEU A 265 -24.73 5.52 6.12
C LEU A 265 -23.54 5.98 6.97
N MET A 266 -22.31 5.69 6.53
CA MET A 266 -21.10 6.27 7.09
C MET A 266 -21.20 7.79 7.09
N VAL A 267 -21.44 8.43 5.94
CA VAL A 267 -21.53 9.90 5.86
C VAL A 267 -22.62 10.46 6.80
N ALA A 268 -23.79 9.82 6.86
CA ALA A 268 -24.85 10.23 7.79
C ALA A 268 -24.45 10.06 9.27
N GLY A 269 -23.78 8.95 9.61
CA GLY A 269 -23.24 8.69 10.94
C GLY A 269 -22.17 9.69 11.35
N TYR A 270 -21.37 10.18 10.40
CA TYR A 270 -20.38 11.23 10.64
C TYR A 270 -21.06 12.51 11.12
N ILE A 271 -22.07 12.97 10.36
CA ILE A 271 -22.87 14.17 10.66
C ILE A 271 -23.56 14.04 12.02
N ALA A 272 -24.05 12.84 12.36
CA ALA A 272 -24.65 12.61 13.67
C ALA A 272 -23.63 12.65 14.81
N LEU A 273 -22.44 12.10 14.60
CA LEU A 273 -21.38 11.99 15.61
C LEU A 273 -20.67 13.32 15.87
N GLU A 274 -20.44 14.15 14.85
CA GLU A 274 -19.77 15.45 15.04
C GLU A 274 -20.53 16.40 15.98
N LYS A 275 -21.86 16.29 16.03
CA LYS A 275 -22.73 17.06 16.93
C LYS A 275 -22.53 16.67 18.39
N VAL A 276 -21.96 15.49 18.65
CA VAL A 276 -21.59 15.02 19.98
C VAL A 276 -20.13 15.38 20.24
N LYS A 277 -19.87 16.49 20.94
CA LYS A 277 -18.50 16.97 21.26
C LYS A 277 -17.58 15.88 21.82
N LYS A 278 -18.10 14.99 22.68
CA LYS A 278 -17.35 13.87 23.29
C LYS A 278 -16.81 12.86 22.26
N SER A 279 -17.42 12.76 21.08
CA SER A 279 -17.04 11.78 20.05
C SER A 279 -15.71 12.13 19.34
N LYS A 280 -15.29 13.41 19.43
CA LYS A 280 -14.10 13.96 18.75
C LYS A 280 -14.03 13.59 17.26
N THR A 281 -15.18 13.55 16.59
CA THR A 281 -15.28 13.05 15.20
C THR A 281 -15.05 14.14 14.14
N TYR A 282 -15.24 15.41 14.51
CA TYR A 282 -15.07 16.54 13.59
C TYR A 282 -13.69 16.59 12.93
N ASN A 283 -13.68 16.85 11.63
CA ASN A 283 -12.52 16.96 10.76
C ASN A 283 -12.89 17.89 9.59
N ALA A 284 -12.20 19.02 9.48
CA ALA A 284 -12.51 20.04 8.47
C ALA A 284 -12.45 19.51 7.03
N MET A 285 -11.50 18.62 6.73
CA MET A 285 -11.32 18.03 5.39
C MET A 285 -12.50 17.16 4.96
N PHE A 286 -13.30 16.65 5.91
CA PHE A 286 -14.41 15.77 5.58
C PHE A 286 -15.45 16.47 4.70
N TYR A 287 -15.77 17.73 5.02
CA TYR A 287 -16.76 18.50 4.25
C TYR A 287 -16.25 18.91 2.88
N GLU A 288 -14.96 19.27 2.81
CA GLU A 288 -14.30 19.60 1.54
C GLU A 288 -14.28 18.40 0.59
N CYS A 289 -13.90 17.22 1.09
CA CYS A 289 -13.72 16.03 0.27
C CYS A 289 -15.03 15.27 0.00
N TYR A 290 -15.95 15.24 0.96
CA TYR A 290 -17.15 14.38 0.91
C TYR A 290 -18.47 15.14 1.01
N GLY A 291 -18.47 16.47 0.98
CA GLY A 291 -19.70 17.27 0.99
C GLY A 291 -20.70 16.86 -0.09
N SER A 292 -20.19 16.49 -1.28
CA SER A 292 -21.01 15.99 -2.40
C SER A 292 -21.70 14.65 -2.14
N LEU A 293 -21.25 13.89 -1.13
CA LEU A 293 -21.86 12.62 -0.72
C LEU A 293 -22.99 12.81 0.31
N ILE A 294 -23.13 14.01 0.89
CA ILE A 294 -24.16 14.30 1.88
C ILE A 294 -25.50 14.44 1.19
N LYS A 295 -26.43 13.51 1.49
CA LYS A 295 -27.80 13.62 0.99
C LYS A 295 -28.58 14.66 1.80
N PRO A 296 -29.45 15.47 1.17
CA PRO A 296 -30.24 16.50 1.87
C PRO A 296 -30.98 15.97 3.10
N LYS A 297 -31.53 14.75 3.03
CA LYS A 297 -32.24 14.14 4.17
C LYS A 297 -31.36 13.80 5.38
N TYR A 298 -30.04 13.84 5.26
CA TYR A 298 -29.09 13.50 6.34
C TYR A 298 -28.33 14.71 6.87
N THR A 299 -28.52 15.92 6.33
CA THR A 299 -27.85 17.14 6.82
C THR A 299 -28.15 17.40 8.30
N HIS A 300 -29.35 17.03 8.74
CA HIS A 300 -29.79 17.18 10.14
C HIS A 300 -29.71 15.88 10.95
N ALA A 301 -29.02 14.85 10.46
CA ALA A 301 -28.87 13.58 11.18
C ALA A 301 -28.29 13.81 12.59
N SER A 302 -28.84 13.11 13.58
CA SER A 302 -28.44 13.18 14.99
C SER A 302 -28.66 11.84 15.68
N LEU A 303 -27.88 11.55 16.72
CA LEU A 303 -28.06 10.34 17.52
C LEU A 303 -29.26 10.50 18.45
N LYS A 304 -30.20 9.53 18.41
CA LYS A 304 -31.34 9.50 19.34
C LYS A 304 -30.92 9.46 20.81
N LYS A 305 -29.80 8.77 21.11
CA LYS A 305 -29.19 8.71 22.44
C LYS A 305 -27.72 9.15 22.35
N PRO A 306 -27.41 10.45 22.49
CA PRO A 306 -26.04 10.96 22.36
C PRO A 306 -25.03 10.35 23.33
N LYS A 307 -25.50 9.79 24.47
CA LYS A 307 -24.65 9.09 25.44
C LYS A 307 -24.03 7.81 24.87
N ASN A 308 -24.68 7.14 23.91
CA ASN A 308 -24.24 5.88 23.30
C ASN A 308 -23.39 6.11 22.05
N TRP A 309 -22.73 7.26 21.94
CA TRP A 309 -21.98 7.63 20.74
C TRP A 309 -20.84 6.65 20.43
N SER A 310 -20.20 6.04 21.45
CA SER A 310 -19.07 5.12 21.23
C SER A 310 -19.56 3.81 20.63
N GLU A 311 -20.61 3.21 21.20
CA GLU A 311 -21.25 1.99 20.67
C GLU A 311 -21.68 2.18 19.22
N PHE A 312 -22.31 3.31 18.90
CA PHE A 312 -22.70 3.62 17.52
C PHE A 312 -21.48 3.74 16.59
N LYS A 313 -20.41 4.38 17.06
CA LYS A 313 -19.17 4.57 16.28
C LYS A 313 -18.49 3.23 15.99
N ASP A 314 -18.40 2.34 16.98
CA ASP A 314 -17.84 1.00 16.84
C ASP A 314 -18.68 0.15 15.89
N PHE A 315 -20.00 0.16 16.05
CA PHE A 315 -20.94 -0.51 15.15
C PHE A 315 -20.76 -0.07 13.69
N ILE A 316 -20.67 1.24 13.44
CA ILE A 316 -20.44 1.76 12.09
C ILE A 316 -19.12 1.24 11.50
N TYR A 317 -18.05 1.23 12.28
CA TYR A 317 -16.76 0.71 11.83
C TYR A 317 -16.79 -0.79 11.55
N GLU A 318 -17.47 -1.57 12.39
CA GLU A 318 -17.66 -3.01 12.19
C GLU A 318 -18.46 -3.31 10.92
N VAL A 319 -19.52 -2.54 10.66
CA VAL A 319 -20.34 -2.66 9.45
C VAL A 319 -19.50 -2.35 8.22
N ALA A 320 -18.76 -1.24 8.20
CA ALA A 320 -17.90 -0.90 7.06
C ALA A 320 -16.81 -1.95 6.83
N PHE A 321 -16.13 -2.38 7.91
CA PHE A 321 -15.10 -3.42 7.85
C PHE A 321 -15.65 -4.73 7.31
N THR A 322 -16.78 -5.20 7.85
CA THR A 322 -17.44 -6.44 7.43
C THR A 322 -17.85 -6.38 5.95
N ALA A 323 -18.34 -5.23 5.49
CA ALA A 323 -18.71 -5.04 4.09
C ALA A 323 -17.52 -5.15 3.15
N LEU A 324 -16.39 -4.52 3.51
CA LEU A 324 -15.14 -4.56 2.76
C LEU A 324 -14.54 -5.98 2.76
N GLN A 325 -14.73 -6.74 3.84
CA GLN A 325 -14.43 -8.19 3.91
C GLN A 325 -15.38 -9.07 3.06
N GLY A 326 -16.33 -8.46 2.36
CA GLY A 326 -17.31 -9.17 1.55
C GLY A 326 -18.44 -9.81 2.34
N GLY A 327 -18.65 -9.45 3.61
CA GLY A 327 -19.83 -9.85 4.36
C GLY A 327 -21.13 -9.31 3.76
N ASN A 328 -22.19 -10.10 3.86
CA ASN A 328 -23.54 -9.63 3.61
C ASN A 328 -24.04 -8.94 4.87
N LEU A 329 -24.52 -7.71 4.73
CA LEU A 329 -25.04 -6.94 5.85
C LEU A 329 -26.53 -6.76 5.68
N ASP A 330 -27.27 -7.07 6.74
CA ASP A 330 -28.67 -6.68 6.82
C ASP A 330 -28.74 -5.18 7.15
N ILE A 331 -28.85 -4.38 6.09
CA ILE A 331 -28.96 -2.92 6.18
C ILE A 331 -30.20 -2.51 6.99
N LYS A 332 -31.23 -3.36 7.17
CA LYS A 332 -32.41 -3.02 7.99
C LYS A 332 -32.10 -2.97 9.48
N ARG A 333 -31.01 -3.63 9.92
CA ARG A 333 -30.55 -3.60 11.31
C ARG A 333 -29.73 -2.35 11.63
N PHE A 334 -29.32 -1.60 10.60
CA PHE A 334 -28.61 -0.32 10.67
C PHE A 334 -29.61 0.84 10.59
#